data_AF-A0A842I6T8-F1
#
_entry.id   AF-A0A842I6T8-F1
#
_cell.length_a   1.000
_cell.length_b   1.000
_cell.length_c   1.000
_cell.angle_alpha   90.00
_cell.angle_beta   90.00
_cell.angle_gamma   90.00
#
_symmetry.space_group_name_H-M   'P 1'
#
loop_
_entity.id
_entity.type
_entity.pdbx_description
1 polymer ?
#
loop_
_entity_poly.entity_id
_entity_poly.type
_entity_poly.pdbx_seq_one_letter_code
_entity_poly.pdbx_strand_id
1 'polypeptide(L)'
;MTMIEGPAALGLAVIGGRLERAMSRSDMVEVLIVAAELDRMVRNLGPVASTDQDRAALVRAHDLVLRTLATLEDEMLRGAQDRRRDTRLRLAYNQTQAA
;
A
#
# COMPACT_ATOMS: atom_id res chain seq x y z
N MET A 1 7.81 -24.70 5.76
CA MET A 1 7.07 -24.66 4.48
C MET A 1 5.59 -24.61 4.85
N THR A 2 5.06 -23.40 5.10
CA THR A 2 3.68 -23.20 5.56
C THR A 2 2.74 -23.38 4.38
N MET A 3 2.04 -24.52 4.33
CA MET A 3 1.00 -24.74 3.33
C MET A 3 -0.10 -23.68 3.50
N ILE A 4 -0.37 -22.93 2.43
CA ILE A 4 -1.46 -21.96 2.38
C ILE A 4 -2.75 -22.76 2.16
N GLU A 5 -3.31 -23.34 3.22
CA GLU A 5 -4.44 -24.27 3.10
C GLU A 5 -5.79 -23.55 3.23
N GLY A 6 -6.17 -22.71 2.26
CA GLY A 6 -7.52 -22.16 2.25
C GLY A 6 -7.71 -20.99 1.28
N PRO A 7 -8.90 -20.84 0.69
CA PRO A 7 -9.15 -19.84 -0.36
C PRO A 7 -8.91 -18.40 0.12
N ALA A 8 -9.24 -18.09 1.38
CA ALA A 8 -8.98 -16.79 1.99
C ALA A 8 -7.49 -16.50 2.19
N ALA A 9 -6.73 -17.50 2.66
CA ALA A 9 -5.29 -17.36 2.85
C ALA A 9 -4.55 -17.21 1.51
N LEU A 10 -5.01 -17.91 0.47
CA LEU A 10 -4.47 -17.79 -0.88
C LEU A 10 -4.80 -16.41 -1.50
N GLY A 11 -6.05 -15.97 -1.38
CA GLY A 11 -6.47 -14.64 -1.84
C GLY A 11 -5.65 -13.53 -1.20
N LEU A 12 -5.43 -13.62 0.11
CA LEU A 12 -4.58 -12.67 0.83
C LEU A 12 -3.12 -12.70 0.38
N ALA A 13 -2.55 -13.88 0.13
CA ALA A 13 -1.18 -14.00 -0.37
C ALA A 13 -1.01 -13.35 -1.75
N VAL A 14 -2.00 -13.51 -2.64
CA VAL A 14 -2.02 -12.87 -3.96
C VAL A 14 -2.10 -11.35 -3.84
N ILE A 15 -3.04 -10.85 -3.02
CA ILE A 15 -3.20 -9.41 -2.75
C ILE A 15 -1.92 -8.83 -2.15
N GLY A 16 -1.32 -9.51 -1.17
CA GLY A 16 -0.06 -9.12 -0.55
C GLY A 16 1.08 -9.01 -1.57
N GLY A 17 1.26 -10.02 -2.42
CA GLY A 17 2.31 -9.99 -3.45
C GLY A 17 2.09 -8.91 -4.52
N ARG A 18 0.83 -8.60 -4.88
CA ARG A 18 0.51 -7.47 -5.76
C ARG A 18 0.84 -6.14 -5.09
N LEU A 19 0.51 -6.00 -3.81
CA LEU A 19 0.73 -4.78 -3.05
C LEU A 19 2.23 -4.50 -2.87
N GLU A 20 3.00 -5.50 -2.48
CA GLU A 20 4.47 -5.41 -2.39
C GLU A 20 5.09 -4.99 -3.72
N ARG A 21 4.60 -5.54 -4.84
CA ARG A 21 5.06 -5.15 -6.18
C ARG A 21 4.70 -3.71 -6.51
N ALA A 22 3.47 -3.28 -6.24
CA ALA A 22 3.02 -1.92 -6.49
C ALA A 22 3.83 -0.90 -5.66
N MET A 23 4.06 -1.20 -4.39
CA MET A 23 4.90 -0.41 -3.49
C MET A 23 6.35 -0.33 -3.99
N SER A 24 6.94 -1.46 -4.44
CA SER A 24 8.32 -1.48 -4.95
C SER A 24 8.52 -0.62 -6.22
N ARG A 25 7.44 -0.37 -6.95
CA ARG A 25 7.43 0.46 -8.17
C ARG A 25 6.99 1.90 -7.90
N SER A 26 6.67 2.24 -6.66
CA SER A 26 6.01 3.50 -6.27
C SER A 26 4.76 3.80 -7.11
N ASP A 27 4.05 2.76 -7.55
CA ASP A 27 2.81 2.90 -8.33
C ASP A 27 1.62 3.10 -7.37
N MET A 28 1.40 4.36 -6.99
CA MET A 28 0.40 4.71 -5.97
C MET A 28 -1.04 4.39 -6.39
N VAL A 29 -1.34 4.39 -7.70
CA VAL A 29 -2.67 4.03 -8.19
C VAL A 29 -2.91 2.54 -7.97
N GLU A 30 -1.95 1.69 -8.37
CA GLU A 30 -2.05 0.25 -8.13
C GLU A 30 -2.07 -0.07 -6.62
N VAL A 31 -1.31 0.64 -5.79
CA VAL A 31 -1.36 0.49 -4.31
C VAL A 31 -2.78 0.74 -3.79
N LEU A 32 -3.45 1.81 -4.22
CA LEU A 32 -4.81 2.13 -3.79
C LEU A 32 -5.85 1.11 -4.29
N ILE A 33 -5.71 0.64 -5.53
CA ILE A 33 -6.58 -0.40 -6.10
C ILE A 33 -6.46 -1.69 -5.28
N VAL A 34 -5.23 -2.15 -5.05
CA VAL A 34 -4.98 -3.41 -4.31
C VAL A 34 -5.39 -3.28 -2.84
N ALA A 35 -5.24 -2.10 -2.23
CA ALA A 35 -5.74 -1.84 -0.88
C ALA A 35 -7.28 -1.89 -0.80
N ALA A 36 -7.98 -1.41 -1.83
CA ALA A 36 -9.45 -1.52 -1.90
C ALA A 36 -9.91 -2.98 -2.10
N GLU A 37 -9.17 -3.78 -2.88
CA GLU A 37 -9.42 -5.22 -2.99
C GLU A 37 -9.22 -5.95 -1.65
N LEU A 38 -8.14 -5.61 -0.92
CA LEU A 38 -7.86 -6.15 0.42
C LEU A 38 -8.99 -5.85 1.38
N ASP A 39 -9.44 -4.60 1.43
CA ASP A 39 -10.54 -4.18 2.28
C ASP A 39 -11.85 -4.90 1.93
N ARG A 40 -12.18 -5.04 0.63
CA ARG A 40 -13.36 -5.80 0.20
C ARG A 40 -13.29 -7.26 0.64
N MET A 41 -12.12 -7.87 0.54
CA MET A 41 -11.90 -9.25 1.02
C MET A 41 -12.07 -9.34 2.53
N VAL A 42 -11.50 -8.42 3.31
CA VAL A 42 -11.64 -8.39 4.78
C VAL A 42 -13.11 -8.20 5.19
N ARG A 43 -13.85 -7.29 4.54
CA ARG A 43 -15.28 -7.08 4.81
C ARG A 43 -16.13 -8.30 4.51
N ASN A 44 -15.78 -9.05 3.46
CA ASN A 44 -16.50 -10.27 3.10
C ASN A 44 -16.13 -11.46 3.98
N LEU A 45 -14.86 -11.57 4.40
CA LEU A 45 -14.35 -12.67 5.21
C LEU A 45 -14.70 -12.52 6.69
N GLY A 46 -14.65 -11.30 7.22
CA GLY A 46 -14.87 -11.00 8.64
C GLY A 46 -16.13 -11.63 9.25
N PRO A 47 -17.31 -11.45 8.64
CA PRO A 47 -18.57 -11.99 9.18
C PRO A 47 -18.68 -13.51 9.16
N VAL A 48 -17.92 -14.19 8.30
CA VAL A 48 -18.00 -15.65 8.08
C VAL A 48 -16.76 -16.40 8.57
N ALA A 49 -15.78 -15.68 9.12
CA ALA A 49 -14.53 -16.23 9.66
C ALA A 49 -14.83 -17.14 10.86
N SER A 50 -14.89 -18.43 10.58
CA SER A 50 -15.26 -19.47 11.54
C SER A 50 -14.08 -20.36 11.92
N THR A 51 -13.04 -20.39 11.08
CA THR A 51 -11.83 -21.18 11.33
C THR A 51 -10.71 -20.31 11.93
N ASP A 52 -9.79 -20.93 12.68
CA ASP A 52 -8.58 -20.26 13.16
C ASP A 52 -7.73 -19.71 12.00
N GLN A 53 -7.83 -20.34 10.84
CA GLN A 53 -7.13 -19.92 9.65
C GLN A 53 -7.71 -18.65 9.01
N ASP A 54 -9.04 -18.52 8.98
CA ASP A 54 -9.69 -17.27 8.54
C ASP A 54 -9.32 -16.13 9.48
N ARG A 55 -9.28 -16.39 10.79
CA ARG A 55 -8.80 -15.42 11.79
C ARG A 55 -7.35 -15.04 11.55
N ALA A 56 -6.46 -16.01 11.30
CA ALA A 56 -5.07 -15.73 10.97
C ALA A 56 -4.91 -14.95 9.66
N ALA A 57 -5.78 -15.17 8.66
CA ALA A 57 -5.81 -14.38 7.44
C ALA A 57 -6.24 -12.93 7.73
N LEU A 58 -7.26 -12.70 8.56
CA LEU A 58 -7.67 -11.36 8.96
C LEU A 58 -6.57 -10.59 9.71
N VAL A 59 -5.82 -11.27 10.60
CA VAL A 59 -4.66 -10.66 11.28
C VAL A 59 -3.59 -10.27 10.28
N ARG A 60 -3.22 -11.16 9.36
CA ARG A 60 -2.24 -10.85 8.29
C ARG A 60 -2.72 -9.71 7.38
N ALA A 61 -4.02 -9.65 7.10
CA ALA A 61 -4.61 -8.56 6.31
C ALA A 61 -4.48 -7.22 7.04
N HIS A 62 -4.69 -7.21 8.36
CA HIS A 62 -4.49 -6.02 9.18
C HIS A 62 -3.04 -5.54 9.16
N ASP A 63 -2.07 -6.44 9.34
CA ASP A 63 -0.64 -6.10 9.26
C ASP A 63 -0.27 -5.52 7.88
N LEU A 64 -0.84 -6.07 6.81
CA LEU A 64 -0.62 -5.60 5.45
C LEU A 64 -1.17 -4.17 5.26
N VAL A 65 -2.34 -3.87 5.80
CA VAL A 65 -2.92 -2.51 5.79
C VAL A 65 -2.00 -1.52 6.51
N LEU A 66 -1.52 -1.85 7.71
CA LEU A 66 -0.64 -0.97 8.48
C LEU A 66 0.65 -0.64 7.73
N ARG A 67 1.29 -1.64 7.10
CA ARG A 67 2.50 -1.44 6.29
C ARG A 67 2.23 -0.55 5.07
N THR A 68 1.07 -0.74 4.44
CA THR A 68 0.66 0.04 3.28
C THR A 68 0.45 1.50 3.64
N LEU A 69 -0.25 1.77 4.75
CA LEU A 69 -0.45 3.12 5.27
C LEU A 69 0.87 3.82 5.57
N ALA A 70 1.78 3.16 6.30
CA ALA A 70 3.10 3.72 6.60
C ALA A 70 3.89 4.07 5.33
N THR A 71 3.79 3.25 4.29
CA THR A 71 4.47 3.52 3.01
C THR A 71 3.82 4.66 2.25
N LEU A 72 2.49 4.72 2.22
CA LEU A 72 1.76 5.83 1.60
C LEU A 72 2.09 7.16 2.28
N GLU A 73 2.17 7.19 3.60
CA GLU A 73 2.56 8.36 4.37
C GLU A 73 3.98 8.83 4.01
N ASP A 74 4.94 7.89 3.90
CA ASP A 74 6.32 8.21 3.52
C ASP A 74 6.41 8.73 2.07
N GLU A 75 5.71 8.11 1.12
CA GLU A 75 5.64 8.57 -0.27
C GLU A 75 4.98 9.96 -0.37
N MET A 76 3.94 10.23 0.42
CA MET A 76 3.31 11.56 0.49
C MET A 76 4.27 12.62 1.02
N LEU A 77 5.05 12.30 2.06
CA LEU A 77 6.07 13.18 2.62
C LEU A 77 7.17 13.46 1.59
N ARG A 78 7.68 12.42 0.91
CA ARG A 78 8.67 12.55 -0.17
C ARG A 78 8.14 13.44 -1.30
N GLY A 79 6.94 13.18 -1.81
CA GLY A 79 6.32 13.99 -2.86
C GLY A 79 6.05 15.44 -2.46
N ALA A 80 5.81 15.73 -1.17
CA ALA A 80 5.70 17.10 -0.66
C ALA A 80 7.06 17.81 -0.63
N GLN A 81 8.13 17.11 -0.25
CA GLN A 81 9.49 17.66 -0.24
C GLN A 81 9.98 17.95 -1.66
N ASP A 82 9.75 17.05 -2.61
CA ASP A 82 10.16 17.22 -4.01
C ASP A 82 9.48 18.43 -4.66
N ARG A 83 8.17 18.62 -4.43
CA ARG A 83 7.46 19.81 -4.92
C ARG A 83 8.00 21.12 -4.33
N ARG A 84 8.34 21.12 -3.04
CA ARG A 84 8.99 22.28 -2.40
C ARG A 84 10.36 22.56 -3.01
N ARG A 85 11.13 21.51 -3.29
CA ARG A 85 12.46 21.62 -3.92
C ARG A 85 12.36 22.16 -5.35
N ASP A 86 11.46 21.62 -6.18
CA ASP A 86 11.23 22.08 -7.55
C ASP A 86 10.83 23.56 -7.57
N THR A 87 9.92 23.97 -6.69
CA THR A 87 9.51 25.39 -6.57
C THR A 87 10.71 26.28 -6.25
N ARG A 88 11.57 25.88 -5.30
CA ARG A 88 12.78 26.65 -4.95
C ARG A 88 13.76 26.74 -6.12
N LEU A 89 13.97 25.63 -6.85
CA LEU A 89 14.86 25.62 -8.01
C LEU A 89 14.36 26.53 -9.13
N ARG A 90 13.05 26.52 -9.41
CA ARG A 90 12.45 27.43 -10.41
C ARG A 90 12.58 28.90 -10.01
N LEU A 91 12.36 29.23 -8.74
CA LEU A 91 12.54 30.60 -8.24
C LEU A 91 14.00 31.06 -8.37
N ALA A 92 14.96 30.22 -7.97
CA ALA A 92 16.38 30.52 -8.10
C ALA A 92 16.80 30.72 -9.56
N TYR A 93 16.35 29.84 -10.46
CA TYR A 93 16.61 29.95 -11.89
C TYR A 93 16.07 31.26 -12.48
N ASN A 94 14.84 31.63 -12.14
CA ASN A 94 14.23 32.87 -12.59
C ASN A 94 14.96 34.11 -12.04
N GLN A 95 15.47 34.06 -10.81
CA GLN A 95 16.27 35.13 -10.23
C GLN A 95 17.61 35.33 -10.95
N THR A 96 18.28 34.25 -11.35
CA THR A 96 19.53 34.32 -12.12
C THR A 96 19.36 34.77 -13.57
N GLN A 97 18.17 34.65 -14.16
CA GLN A 97 17.90 35.19 -15.51
C GLN A 97 17.48 36.66 -15.51
N ALA A 98 17.05 37.19 -14.36
CA ALA A 98 16.63 38.59 -14.20
C ALA A 98 17.75 39.51 -13.68
N ALA A 99 18.93 38.95 -13.38
CA ALA A 99 20.14 39.65 -12.94
C ALA A 99 21.15 39.75 -14.08
#